data_AF-A0A661H8F5-F1
#
_entry.id   AF-A0A661H8F5-F1
#
_cell.length_a   1.000
_cell.length_b   1.000
_cell.length_c   1.000
_cell.angle_alpha   90.00
_cell.angle_beta   90.00
_cell.angle_gamma   90.00
#
_symmetry.space_group_name_H-M   'P 1'
#
loop_
_entity.id
_entity.type
_entity.pdbx_description
1 polymer ?
#
loop_
_entity_poly.entity_id
_entity_poly.type
_entity_poly.pdbx_seq_one_letter_code
_entity_poly.pdbx_strand_id
1 'polypeptide(L)'
;MPSPLIDSMIEQYNYPVLNETSIDEFINAQQESVLFFTENPTRFPESDDVAMILPELVSEYGNRFAAAVIDQKSQRKLQGRFGFREWPTLVFLRKGEYLGHISRVQDWNDYILEINKLLTSAPKPTPGIGIPVVQASSGSGRS
;
A
#
# COMPACT_ATOMS: atom_id res chain seq x y z
N MET A 1 9.65 9.61 16.64
CA MET A 1 10.47 10.38 15.69
C MET A 1 10.48 9.59 14.39
N PRO A 2 10.41 10.23 13.22
CA PRO A 2 10.66 9.52 11.97
C PRO A 2 12.09 8.93 11.99
N SER A 3 12.29 7.80 11.31
CA SER A 3 13.63 7.22 11.19
C SER A 3 14.44 8.06 10.21
N PRO A 4 15.70 8.41 10.53
CA PRO A 4 16.59 9.09 9.59
C PRO A 4 16.74 8.35 8.25
N LEU A 5 16.63 7.01 8.25
CA LEU A 5 16.75 6.21 7.04
C LEU A 5 15.52 6.35 6.14
N ILE A 6 14.33 6.35 6.74
CA ILE A 6 13.07 6.59 6.01
C ILE A 6 13.06 8.01 5.44
N ASP A 7 13.48 9.01 6.22
CA ASP A 7 13.57 10.40 5.76
C ASP A 7 14.57 10.53 4.59
N SER A 8 15.75 9.89 4.70
CA SER A 8 16.75 9.87 3.64
C SER A 8 16.22 9.20 2.36
N MET A 9 15.50 8.08 2.48
CA MET A 9 14.86 7.41 1.34
C MET A 9 13.84 8.32 0.65
N ILE A 10 12.98 8.98 1.44
CA ILE A 10 11.97 9.91 0.92
C ILE A 10 12.64 11.03 0.13
N GLU A 11 13.69 11.65 0.68
CA GLU A 11 14.42 12.75 0.03
C GLU A 11 15.18 12.28 -1.22
N GLN A 12 15.91 11.16 -1.13
CA GLN A 12 16.75 10.66 -2.21
C GLN A 12 15.96 10.20 -3.43
N TYR A 13 14.82 9.54 -3.20
CA TYR A 13 13.97 9.00 -4.26
C TYR A 13 12.74 9.87 -4.55
N ASN A 14 12.63 11.01 -3.88
CA ASN A 14 11.57 11.99 -4.03
C ASN A 14 10.15 11.37 -3.88
N TYR A 15 10.00 10.46 -2.93
CA TYR A 15 8.72 9.79 -2.68
C TYR A 15 7.73 10.74 -1.98
N PRO A 16 6.49 10.88 -2.50
CA PRO A 16 5.51 11.72 -1.84
C PRO A 16 5.10 11.10 -0.50
N VAL A 17 4.96 11.96 0.51
CA VAL A 17 4.37 11.60 1.80
C VAL A 17 2.87 11.91 1.75
N LEU A 18 2.05 10.86 1.81
CA LEU A 18 0.62 10.94 1.64
C LEU A 18 -0.13 10.85 2.96
N ASN A 19 -1.27 11.53 3.01
CA ASN A 19 -2.19 11.50 4.12
C ASN A 19 -3.58 11.04 3.64
N GLU A 20 -4.55 11.03 4.55
CA GLU A 20 -5.94 10.64 4.24
C GLU A 20 -6.59 11.44 3.11
N THR A 21 -6.18 12.69 2.90
CA THR A 21 -6.77 13.57 1.88
C THR A 21 -6.05 13.53 0.54
N SER A 22 -4.75 13.19 0.52
CA SER A 22 -3.93 13.15 -0.71
C SER A 22 -3.77 11.76 -1.30
N ILE A 23 -4.03 10.71 -0.52
CA ILE A 23 -3.88 9.32 -0.98
C ILE A 23 -4.73 9.01 -2.21
N ASP A 24 -6.01 9.42 -2.22
CA ASP A 24 -6.93 9.07 -3.29
C ASP A 24 -6.54 9.72 -4.62
N GLU A 25 -6.10 10.97 -4.60
CA GLU A 25 -5.60 11.65 -5.79
C GLU A 25 -4.37 10.92 -6.37
N PHE A 26 -3.42 10.55 -5.51
CA PHE A 26 -2.22 9.83 -5.93
C PHE A 26 -2.54 8.46 -6.52
N ILE A 27 -3.27 7.59 -5.81
CA ILE A 27 -3.48 6.21 -6.27
C ILE A 27 -4.32 6.13 -7.56
N ASN A 28 -5.23 7.09 -7.79
CA ASN A 28 -6.05 7.14 -9.00
C ASN A 28 -5.27 7.69 -10.21
N ALA A 29 -4.28 8.55 -9.99
CA ALA A 29 -3.42 9.08 -11.05
C ALA A 29 -2.40 8.05 -11.57
N GLN A 30 -2.08 7.03 -10.77
CA GLN A 30 -1.05 6.04 -11.10
C GLN A 30 -1.65 4.78 -11.73
N GLN A 31 -0.94 4.24 -12.73
CA GLN A 31 -1.34 2.97 -13.31
C GLN A 31 -1.18 1.84 -12.30
N GLU A 32 -0.03 1.79 -11.63
CA GLU A 32 0.24 0.92 -10.49
C GLU A 32 0.98 1.73 -9.43
N SER A 33 0.67 1.49 -8.16
CA SER A 33 1.29 2.20 -7.05
C SER A 33 1.53 1.27 -5.87
N VAL A 34 2.54 1.62 -5.08
CA VAL A 34 2.84 0.97 -3.81
C VAL A 34 2.85 2.01 -2.70
N LEU A 35 2.08 1.74 -1.64
CA LEU A 35 2.02 2.57 -0.45
C LEU A 35 2.80 1.90 0.67
N PHE A 36 3.76 2.63 1.23
CA PHE A 36 4.61 2.14 2.30
C PHE A 36 4.12 2.61 3.68
N PHE A 37 3.76 1.63 4.49
CA PHE A 37 3.28 1.77 5.86
C PHE A 37 4.39 1.34 6.82
N THR A 38 5.11 2.32 7.34
CA THR A 38 6.31 2.13 8.16
C THR A 38 6.04 1.89 9.65
N GLU A 39 4.91 2.35 10.20
CA GLU A 39 4.72 2.49 11.65
C GLU A 39 5.86 3.32 12.30
N ASN A 40 5.96 3.27 13.64
CA ASN A 40 7.06 3.80 14.42
C ASN A 40 8.30 2.89 14.32
N PRO A 41 9.42 3.35 13.69
CA PRO A 41 10.63 2.55 13.49
C PRO A 41 11.32 2.13 14.79
N THR A 42 11.13 2.89 15.88
CA THR A 42 11.63 2.48 17.21
C THR A 42 10.93 1.22 17.74
N ARG A 43 9.69 0.98 17.31
CA ARG A 43 8.94 -0.24 17.67
C ARG A 43 9.10 -1.34 16.62
N PHE A 44 9.34 -0.96 15.37
CA PHE A 44 9.47 -1.85 14.21
C PHE A 44 10.75 -1.50 13.45
N PRO A 45 11.93 -1.98 13.91
CA PRO A 45 13.20 -1.69 13.23
C PRO A 45 13.23 -2.23 11.80
N GLU A 46 12.48 -3.29 11.52
CA GLU A 46 12.25 -3.86 10.19
C GLU A 46 11.77 -2.83 9.14
N SER A 47 11.17 -1.71 9.57
CA SER A 47 10.76 -0.65 8.67
C SER A 47 11.93 0.07 8.00
N ASP A 48 13.10 0.11 8.65
CA ASP A 48 14.31 0.64 8.05
C ASP A 48 14.84 -0.30 6.96
N ASP A 49 14.74 -1.62 7.18
CA ASP A 49 15.12 -2.61 6.17
C ASP A 49 14.23 -2.50 4.92
N VAL A 50 12.91 -2.42 5.09
CA VAL A 50 11.99 -2.21 3.96
C VAL A 50 12.23 -0.87 3.27
N ALA A 51 12.63 0.18 3.99
CA ALA A 51 12.98 1.47 3.39
C ALA A 51 14.25 1.39 2.52
N MET A 52 15.20 0.51 2.82
CA MET A 52 16.32 0.24 1.92
C MET A 52 15.92 -0.61 0.72
N ILE A 53 14.99 -1.56 0.90
CA ILE A 53 14.58 -2.51 -0.13
C ILE A 53 13.60 -1.89 -1.15
N LEU A 54 12.70 -1.02 -0.71
CA LEU A 54 11.63 -0.46 -1.55
C LEU A 54 12.16 0.25 -2.82
N PRO A 55 13.18 1.12 -2.76
CA PRO A 55 13.75 1.73 -3.97
C PRO A 55 14.38 0.72 -4.94
N GLU A 56 15.04 -0.31 -4.41
CA GLU A 56 15.61 -1.38 -5.22
C GLU A 56 14.49 -2.16 -5.93
N LEU A 57 13.37 -2.43 -5.25
CA LEU A 57 12.19 -3.03 -5.89
C LEU A 57 11.62 -2.12 -6.98
N VAL A 58 11.43 -0.82 -6.71
CA VAL A 58 10.92 0.12 -7.74
C VAL A 58 11.84 0.11 -8.98
N SER A 59 13.16 0.08 -8.78
CA SER A 59 14.17 0.01 -9.83
C SER A 59 14.14 -1.31 -10.61
N GLU A 60 14.06 -2.45 -9.92
CA GLU A 60 14.00 -3.80 -10.51
C GLU A 60 12.80 -3.94 -11.47
N TYR A 61 11.68 -3.30 -11.12
CA TYR A 61 10.48 -3.25 -11.96
C TYR A 61 10.48 -2.12 -13.00
N GLY A 62 11.61 -1.43 -13.21
CA GLY A 62 11.75 -0.37 -14.21
C GLY A 62 10.83 0.84 -13.97
N ASN A 63 10.57 1.18 -12.69
CA ASN A 63 9.63 2.22 -12.28
C ASN A 63 8.19 1.98 -12.75
N ARG A 64 7.80 0.71 -12.94
CA ARG A 64 6.45 0.33 -13.36
C ARG A 64 5.36 0.76 -12.38
N PHE A 65 5.67 0.81 -11.08
CA PHE A 65 4.77 1.31 -10.05
C PHE A 65 5.36 2.51 -9.32
N ALA A 66 4.51 3.48 -8.96
CA ALA A 66 4.93 4.65 -8.21
C ALA A 66 4.87 4.37 -6.70
N ALA A 67 5.97 4.61 -6.00
CA ALA A 67 6.06 4.47 -4.55
C ALA A 67 5.66 5.76 -3.82
N ALA A 68 5.01 5.59 -2.67
CA ALA A 68 4.68 6.68 -1.75
C ALA A 68 4.73 6.20 -0.30
N VAL A 69 5.00 7.10 0.63
CA VAL A 69 5.03 6.79 2.07
C VAL A 69 3.79 7.38 2.75
N ILE A 70 3.16 6.62 3.64
CA ILE A 70 2.02 7.15 4.41
C ILE A 70 2.50 7.84 5.68
N ASP A 71 2.04 9.07 5.88
CA ASP A 71 2.38 9.85 7.07
C ASP A 71 1.89 9.16 8.35
N GLN A 72 2.66 9.33 9.42
CA GLN A 72 2.46 8.68 10.72
C GLN A 72 1.05 8.84 11.32
N LYS A 73 0.39 10.00 11.10
CA LYS A 73 -0.94 10.27 11.66
C LYS A 73 -2.03 9.50 10.91
N SER A 74 -1.84 9.28 9.60
CA SER A 74 -2.82 8.61 8.75
C SER A 74 -2.68 7.08 8.74
N GLN A 75 -1.54 6.52 9.13
CA GLN A 75 -1.25 5.07 8.99
C GLN A 75 -2.30 4.19 9.68
N ARG A 76 -2.76 4.53 10.88
CA ARG A 76 -3.76 3.74 11.63
C ARG A 76 -5.13 3.69 10.94
N LYS A 77 -5.60 4.82 10.42
CA LYS A 77 -6.90 4.88 9.72
C LYS A 77 -6.83 4.18 8.38
N LEU A 78 -5.74 4.39 7.64
CA LEU A 78 -5.50 3.73 6.36
C LEU A 78 -5.17 2.24 6.50
N GLN A 79 -4.58 1.80 7.62
CA GLN A 79 -4.50 0.38 7.99
C GLN A 79 -5.90 -0.23 8.04
N GLY A 80 -6.85 0.43 8.71
CA GLY A 80 -8.24 0.01 8.74
C GLY A 80 -8.87 -0.10 7.35
N ARG A 81 -8.53 0.81 6.43
CA ARG A 81 -9.00 0.79 5.03
C ARG A 81 -8.48 -0.43 4.26
N PHE A 82 -7.19 -0.74 4.38
CA PHE A 82 -6.56 -1.83 3.60
C PHE A 82 -6.58 -3.20 4.31
N GLY A 83 -6.94 -3.24 5.59
CA GLY A 83 -7.23 -4.46 6.33
C GLY A 83 -6.01 -5.32 6.70
N PHE A 84 -4.80 -4.75 6.72
CA PHE A 84 -3.60 -5.45 7.17
C PHE A 84 -3.40 -5.30 8.69
N ARG A 85 -2.67 -6.25 9.31
CA ARG A 85 -2.46 -6.29 10.78
C ARG A 85 -1.00 -6.17 11.20
N GLU A 86 -0.08 -6.44 10.28
CA GLU A 86 1.35 -6.53 10.54
C GLU A 86 2.06 -5.28 10.00
N TRP A 87 3.23 -4.98 10.56
CA TRP A 87 4.05 -3.83 10.19
C TRP A 87 5.50 -4.31 10.03
N PRO A 88 6.30 -3.65 9.16
CA PRO A 88 5.88 -2.73 8.09
C PRO A 88 4.98 -3.40 7.04
N THR A 89 4.30 -2.62 6.20
CA THR A 89 3.47 -3.15 5.09
C THR A 89 3.61 -2.34 3.81
N LEU A 90 3.69 -3.03 2.66
CA LEU A 90 3.58 -2.48 1.32
C LEU A 90 2.21 -2.83 0.73
N VAL A 91 1.39 -1.84 0.40
CA VAL A 91 0.07 -2.03 -0.23
C VAL A 91 0.17 -1.71 -1.72
N PHE A 92 -0.24 -2.65 -2.58
CA PHE A 92 -0.23 -2.48 -4.03
C PHE A 92 -1.61 -2.17 -4.58
N LEU A 93 -1.68 -1.18 -5.47
CA LEU A 93 -2.90 -0.75 -6.13
C LEU A 93 -2.70 -0.60 -7.64
N ARG A 94 -3.82 -0.65 -8.39
CA ARG A 94 -3.90 -0.35 -9.82
C ARG A 94 -5.04 0.62 -10.07
N LYS A 95 -4.74 1.84 -10.55
CA LYS A 95 -5.75 2.90 -10.75
C LYS A 95 -6.69 3.08 -9.55
N GLY A 96 -6.12 3.11 -8.34
CA GLY A 96 -6.86 3.20 -7.08
C GLY A 96 -7.54 1.91 -6.59
N GLU A 97 -7.57 0.85 -7.39
CA GLU A 97 -8.13 -0.44 -6.99
C GLU A 97 -7.09 -1.32 -6.29
N TYR A 98 -7.50 -2.01 -5.22
CA TYR A 98 -6.59 -2.80 -4.38
C TYR A 98 -6.16 -4.12 -5.05
N LEU A 99 -4.86 -4.40 -5.08
CA LEU A 99 -4.31 -5.68 -5.57
C LEU A 99 -3.98 -6.64 -4.42
N GLY A 100 -3.43 -6.11 -3.34
CA GLY A 100 -2.95 -6.87 -2.19
C GLY A 100 -1.96 -6.09 -1.34
N HIS A 101 -1.39 -6.74 -0.33
CA HIS A 101 -0.31 -6.18 0.48
C HIS A 101 0.72 -7.25 0.84
N ILE A 102 1.95 -6.80 1.12
CA ILE A 102 3.05 -7.62 1.63
C ILE A 102 3.46 -7.01 2.96
N SER A 103 3.38 -7.79 4.04
CA SER A 103 3.74 -7.35 5.39
C SER A 103 5.08 -7.93 5.81
N ARG A 104 5.74 -7.28 6.79
CA ARG A 104 7.08 -7.60 7.29
C ARG A 104 8.16 -7.51 6.22
N VAL A 105 9.40 -7.59 6.67
CA VAL A 105 10.54 -7.83 5.76
C VAL A 105 10.45 -9.24 5.22
N GLN A 106 10.68 -9.39 3.93
CA GLN A 106 10.77 -10.67 3.23
C GLN A 106 12.14 -10.82 2.58
N ASP A 107 12.50 -12.05 2.21
CA ASP A 107 13.65 -12.26 1.34
C ASP A 107 13.40 -11.72 -0.07
N TRP A 108 14.48 -11.36 -0.78
CA TRP A 108 14.39 -10.74 -2.11
C TRP A 108 13.53 -11.56 -3.09
N ASN A 109 13.76 -12.87 -3.19
CA ASN A 109 13.01 -13.73 -4.11
C ASN A 109 11.51 -13.79 -3.77
N ASP A 110 11.16 -13.74 -2.48
CA ASP A 110 9.78 -13.76 -2.03
C ASP A 110 9.08 -12.44 -2.38
N TYR A 111 9.76 -11.30 -2.25
CA TYR A 111 9.27 -10.03 -2.76
C TYR A 111 8.97 -10.10 -4.26
N ILE A 112 9.93 -10.57 -5.08
CA ILE A 112 9.74 -10.67 -6.53
C ILE A 112 8.55 -11.57 -6.87
N LEU A 113 8.43 -12.73 -6.20
CA LEU A 113 7.33 -13.66 -6.43
C LEU A 113 5.97 -13.05 -6.08
N GLU A 114 5.82 -12.48 -4.89
CA GLU A 114 4.55 -11.90 -4.45
C GLU A 114 4.21 -10.64 -5.25
N ILE A 115 5.16 -9.76 -5.55
CA ILE A 115 4.90 -8.57 -6.37
C ILE A 115 4.46 -8.99 -7.77
N ASN A 116 5.12 -9.96 -8.41
CA ASN A 116 4.69 -10.46 -9.73
C ASN A 116 3.26 -10.99 -9.70
N LYS A 117 2.92 -11.77 -8.67
CA LYS A 117 1.56 -12.29 -8.45
C LYS A 117 0.54 -11.16 -8.26
N LEU A 118 0.86 -10.13 -7.49
CA LEU A 118 -0.02 -8.97 -7.30
C LEU A 118 -0.20 -8.17 -8.60
N LEU A 119 0.89 -7.86 -9.31
CA LEU A 119 0.89 -7.08 -10.54
C LEU A 119 0.31 -7.82 -11.75
N THR A 120 0.11 -9.14 -11.67
CA THR A 120 -0.57 -9.93 -12.71
C THR A 120 -2.02 -10.28 -12.34
N SER A 121 -2.40 -10.09 -11.08
CA SER A 121 -3.76 -10.34 -10.60
C SER A 121 -4.75 -9.25 -11.05
N ALA A 122 -6.02 -9.61 -11.10
CA ALA A 122 -7.11 -8.65 -11.18
C ALA A 122 -7.28 -7.93 -9.81
N PRO A 123 -7.75 -6.66 -9.80
CA PRO A 123 -8.09 -5.97 -8.56
C PRO A 123 -9.16 -6.70 -7.76
N LYS A 124 -9.12 -6.52 -6.44
CA LYS A 124 -9.97 -7.18 -5.46
C LYS A 124 -10.63 -6.16 -4.55
N PRO A 125 -11.80 -6.47 -3.95
CA PRO A 125 -12.40 -5.63 -2.93
C PRO A 125 -11.41 -5.38 -1.78
N THR A 126 -11.27 -4.11 -1.37
CA THR A 126 -10.39 -3.75 -0.26
C THR A 126 -10.92 -4.36 1.04
N PRO A 127 -10.16 -5.20 1.77
CA PRO A 127 -10.67 -5.98 2.89
C PRO A 127 -11.27 -5.15 4.04
N GLY A 128 -10.78 -3.92 4.24
CA GLY A 128 -11.21 -3.04 5.30
C GLY A 128 -12.47 -2.23 5.01
N ILE A 129 -12.90 -2.18 3.75
CA ILE A 129 -14.16 -1.55 3.36
C ILE A 129 -15.19 -2.68 3.32
N GLY A 130 -16.02 -2.76 4.36
CA GLY A 130 -17.11 -3.72 4.42
C GLY A 130 -17.91 -3.66 3.11
N ILE A 131 -18.04 -4.81 2.44
CA ILE A 131 -18.80 -4.92 1.20
C ILE A 131 -20.19 -4.31 1.47
N PRO A 132 -20.62 -3.25 0.76
CA PRO A 132 -21.99 -2.80 0.88
C PRO A 132 -22.87 -3.94 0.40
N VAL A 133 -23.61 -4.56 1.33
CA VAL A 133 -24.67 -5.51 1.00
C VAL A 133 -25.69 -4.73 0.17
N VAL A 134 -25.63 -4.86 -1.15
CA VAL A 134 -26.65 -4.31 -2.02
C VAL A 134 -27.89 -5.15 -1.77
N GLN A 135 -28.79 -4.62 -0.93
CA GLN A 135 -30.08 -5.24 -0.67
C GLN A 135 -30.85 -5.21 -2.00
N ALA A 136 -30.88 -6.33 -2.72
CA ALA A 136 -31.68 -6.47 -3.92
C ALA A 136 -33.15 -6.28 -3.52
N SER A 137 -33.71 -5.12 -3.85
CA SER A 137 -35.13 -4.84 -3.68
C SER A 137 -35.90 -5.73 -4.64
N SER A 138 -36.44 -6.84 -4.12
CA SER A 138 -37.43 -7.65 -4.82
C SER A 138 -38.71 -6.83 -4.98
N GLY A 139 -38.82 -6.10 -6.10
CA GLY A 139 -40.08 -5.52 -6.55
C GLY A 139 -41.05 -6.63 -6.94
N SER A 140 -41.84 -7.10 -5.98
CA SER A 140 -43.00 -7.95 -6.28
C SER A 140 -44.17 -7.05 -6.68
N GLY A 141 -44.26 -6.78 -7.98
CA GLY A 141 -45.51 -6.32 -8.59
C GLY A 141 -46.55 -7.45 -8.55
N ARG A 142 -47.72 -7.16 -7.96
CA ARG A 142 -49.04 -7.81 -8.03
C ARG A 142 -49.85 -7.15 -6.91
N SER A 143 -50.99 -6.49 -7.12
CA SER A 143 -52.03 -6.66 -8.13
C SER A 143 -52.78 -5.34 -8.35
#